data_AF-A0A166AKS4-F1
#
_entry.id   AF-A0A166AKS4-F1
#
_cell.length_a   1.000
_cell.length_b   1.000
_cell.length_c   1.000
_cell.angle_alpha   90.00
_cell.angle_beta   90.00
_cell.angle_gamma   90.00
#
_symmetry.space_group_name_H-M   'P 1'
#
loop_
_entity.id
_entity.type
_entity.pdbx_description
1 polymer ?
#
loop_
_entity_poly.entity_id
_entity_poly.type
_entity_poly.pdbx_seq_one_letter_code
_entity_poly.pdbx_strand_id
1 'polypeptide(L)'
;MVSFVVLVNLLSLLVLHIHARSAPTKPSVSEISDGKTVEYGTSDLPSGIKEWQSTGIMYRGCSNSAITIAHCYNLTLTSNAHKQLDPGFPSSPRQRIEFRGDSQTSGTSITYTWKHYLAPTVGTSTHFFHLMQIFDESGGTPVITLDALSNKLQIQDYARSSCGGKCPSVPLNTYHGRTTLHTMKITFGPKGSLWYVVADATTKTEILTYEANGAMGGESAYLKFGIYRAAFEGMTSVDAAAGDFSFSRNRS
;
A
#
# COMPACT_ATOMS: atom_id res chain seq x y z
N MET A 1 -85.25 12.72 31.87
CA MET A 1 -84.60 14.03 31.61
C MET A 1 -83.10 13.87 31.82
N VAL A 2 -82.34 14.09 30.75
CA VAL A 2 -80.97 14.65 30.68
C VAL A 2 -79.79 13.90 31.34
N SER A 3 -78.92 13.37 30.46
CA SER A 3 -77.43 13.27 30.49
C SER A 3 -76.73 12.42 31.56
N PHE A 4 -75.58 11.78 31.34
CA PHE A 4 -74.42 12.14 30.51
C PHE A 4 -73.76 10.88 29.91
N VAL A 5 -73.36 10.96 28.64
CA VAL A 5 -72.42 10.05 27.97
C VAL A 5 -71.01 10.54 28.24
N VAL A 6 -70.13 9.68 28.77
CA VAL A 6 -68.69 9.96 28.87
C VAL A 6 -67.98 9.16 27.79
N LEU A 7 -67.51 9.88 26.76
CA LEU A 7 -66.66 9.36 25.69
C LEU A 7 -65.19 9.43 26.17
N VAL A 8 -64.54 8.28 26.33
CA VAL A 8 -63.10 8.23 26.64
C VAL A 8 -62.31 8.22 25.33
N ASN A 9 -61.64 9.32 25.03
CA ASN A 9 -60.66 9.42 23.95
C ASN A 9 -59.36 8.71 24.36
N LEU A 10 -59.00 7.60 23.71
CA LEU A 10 -57.64 7.06 23.75
C LEU A 10 -56.78 7.79 22.73
N LEU A 11 -55.90 8.66 23.20
CA LEU A 11 -54.83 9.26 22.40
C LEU A 11 -53.61 8.31 22.43
N SER A 12 -53.35 7.60 21.33
CA SER A 12 -52.13 6.79 21.18
C SER A 12 -50.94 7.71 20.90
N LEU A 13 -50.06 7.87 21.88
CA LEU A 13 -48.79 8.59 21.74
C LEU A 13 -47.78 7.69 21.01
N LEU A 14 -47.58 7.91 19.71
CA LEU A 14 -46.53 7.26 18.93
C LEU A 14 -45.19 7.96 19.22
N VAL A 15 -44.35 7.37 20.08
CA VAL A 15 -43.00 7.89 20.35
C VAL A 15 -42.05 7.47 19.22
N LEU A 16 -41.82 8.38 18.29
CA LEU A 16 -40.83 8.23 17.22
C LEU A 16 -39.41 8.31 17.83
N HIS A 17 -38.77 7.14 18.03
CA HIS A 17 -37.36 7.07 18.43
C HIS A 17 -36.47 7.43 17.24
N ILE A 18 -36.19 8.73 17.07
CA ILE A 18 -35.16 9.22 16.15
C ILE A 18 -33.81 8.78 16.72
N HIS A 19 -33.27 7.68 16.20
CA HIS A 19 -31.87 7.31 16.44
C HIS A 19 -31.01 8.34 15.71
N ALA A 20 -30.51 9.33 16.44
CA ALA A 20 -29.44 10.19 15.98
C ALA A 20 -28.22 9.32 15.67
N ARG A 21 -28.03 8.97 14.38
CA ARG A 21 -26.79 8.34 13.91
C ARG A 21 -25.68 9.34 14.19
N SER A 22 -24.81 9.02 15.13
CA SER A 22 -23.55 9.73 15.34
C SER A 22 -22.83 9.81 14.00
N ALA A 23 -22.53 11.03 13.55
CA ALA A 23 -21.71 11.22 12.35
C ALA A 23 -20.38 10.47 12.56
N PRO A 24 -19.89 9.71 11.55
CA PRO A 24 -18.61 9.03 11.67
C PRO A 24 -17.53 10.09 11.94
N THR A 25 -16.87 9.97 13.08
CA THR A 25 -15.71 10.80 13.43
C THR A 25 -14.64 10.59 12.37
N LYS A 26 -14.20 11.67 11.72
CA LYS A 26 -13.07 11.61 10.77
C LYS A 26 -11.87 10.97 11.49
N PRO A 27 -11.13 10.06 10.84
CA PRO A 27 -9.94 9.48 11.44
C PRO A 27 -8.97 10.60 11.83
N SER A 28 -8.41 10.54 13.05
CA SER A 28 -7.38 11.46 13.49
C SER A 28 -6.15 11.30 12.60
N VAL A 29 -5.67 12.40 12.02
CA VAL A 29 -4.44 12.42 11.23
C VAL A 29 -3.31 12.93 12.12
N SER A 30 -2.22 12.17 12.23
CA SER A 30 -1.03 12.53 13.02
C SER A 30 0.23 12.33 12.19
N GLU A 31 1.08 13.36 12.13
CA GLU A 31 2.41 13.24 11.53
C GLU A 31 3.28 12.28 12.36
N ILE A 32 3.95 11.34 11.68
CA ILE A 32 4.86 10.37 12.30
C ILE A 32 6.27 10.38 11.67
N SER A 33 6.45 11.14 10.59
CA SER A 33 7.75 11.48 10.01
C SER A 33 7.64 12.82 9.30
N ASP A 34 8.63 13.71 9.48
CA ASP A 34 8.58 15.11 9.03
C ASP A 34 9.38 15.38 7.74
N GLY A 35 10.07 14.35 7.23
CA GLY A 35 10.86 14.41 6.00
C GLY A 35 12.14 15.27 6.08
N LYS A 36 12.61 15.62 7.28
CA LYS A 36 13.89 16.34 7.44
C LYS A 36 15.08 15.38 7.49
N THR A 37 14.89 14.20 8.06
CA THR A 37 15.89 13.13 8.14
C THR A 37 15.27 11.79 7.75
N VAL A 38 16.11 10.77 7.53
CA VAL A 38 15.60 9.41 7.43
C VAL A 38 15.11 8.95 8.81
N GLU A 39 13.89 8.43 8.86
CA GLU A 39 13.23 7.97 10.07
C GLU A 39 12.73 6.54 9.89
N TYR A 40 12.63 5.85 11.03
CA TYR A 40 12.16 4.46 11.11
C TYR A 40 11.16 4.37 12.25
N GLY A 41 10.17 3.49 12.12
CA GLY A 41 9.26 3.22 13.23
C GLY A 41 8.68 1.83 13.21
N THR A 42 8.37 1.35 14.41
CA THR A 42 7.90 -0.02 14.69
C THR A 42 6.60 -0.04 15.49
N SER A 43 6.16 1.11 16.02
CA SER A 43 4.98 1.24 16.86
C SER A 43 3.68 1.24 16.06
N ASP A 44 2.67 0.56 16.62
CA ASP A 44 1.31 0.46 16.08
C ASP A 44 1.26 -0.04 14.62
N LEU A 45 2.18 -0.92 14.26
CA LEU A 45 2.16 -1.62 12.98
C LEU A 45 1.36 -2.92 13.10
N PRO A 46 0.63 -3.32 12.04
CA PRO A 46 -0.01 -4.61 12.01
C PRO A 46 1.05 -5.73 12.07
N SER A 47 0.69 -6.84 12.69
CA SER A 47 1.57 -8.03 12.73
C SER A 47 2.01 -8.42 11.31
N GLY A 48 3.25 -8.88 11.17
CA GLY A 48 3.85 -9.21 9.87
C GLY A 48 4.60 -8.04 9.21
N ILE A 49 4.48 -6.83 9.74
CA ILE A 49 5.32 -5.68 9.38
C ILE A 49 6.35 -5.47 10.49
N LYS A 50 7.64 -5.45 10.10
CA LYS A 50 8.74 -5.18 11.02
C LYS A 50 8.88 -3.68 11.31
N GLU A 51 8.84 -2.86 10.26
CA GLU A 51 9.06 -1.42 10.38
C GLU A 51 8.53 -0.67 9.15
N TRP A 52 8.36 0.65 9.28
CA TRP A 52 8.37 1.58 8.16
C TRP A 52 9.70 2.35 8.11
N GLN A 53 10.05 2.81 6.92
CA GLN A 53 11.22 3.64 6.63
C GLN A 53 10.75 4.86 5.84
N SER A 54 11.10 6.07 6.25
CA SER A 54 10.68 7.30 5.59
C SER A 54 11.85 8.26 5.43
N THR A 55 12.00 8.82 4.23
CA THR A 55 12.79 10.04 4.00
C THR A 55 11.91 11.26 3.77
N GLY A 56 10.59 11.06 3.59
CA GLY A 56 9.60 12.11 3.36
C GLY A 56 8.64 12.30 4.51
N ILE A 57 7.50 12.91 4.23
CA ILE A 57 6.48 13.18 5.26
C ILE A 57 5.51 12.01 5.29
N MET A 58 5.28 11.48 6.48
CA MET A 58 4.36 10.36 6.69
C MET A 58 3.35 10.72 7.77
N TYR A 59 2.07 10.48 7.48
CA TYR A 59 1.00 10.62 8.45
C TYR A 59 0.36 9.26 8.72
N ARG A 60 -0.01 9.03 9.97
CA ARG A 60 -1.00 8.02 10.34
C ARG A 60 -2.40 8.64 10.18
N GLY A 61 -3.28 7.95 9.47
CA GLY A 61 -4.58 8.46 9.05
C GLY A 61 -4.52 9.15 7.68
N CYS A 62 -5.64 9.11 6.95
CA CYS A 62 -5.80 9.75 5.65
C CYS A 62 -7.04 10.65 5.65
N SER A 63 -6.90 11.87 5.13
CA SER A 63 -7.97 12.87 5.07
C SER A 63 -8.68 12.92 3.71
N ASN A 64 -8.07 12.37 2.67
CA ASN A 64 -8.60 12.33 1.32
C ASN A 64 -9.71 11.27 1.20
N SER A 65 -10.92 11.69 0.85
CA SER A 65 -12.10 10.82 0.73
C SER A 65 -12.03 9.81 -0.43
N ALA A 66 -11.13 10.00 -1.40
CA ALA A 66 -10.89 9.01 -2.46
C ALA A 66 -10.11 7.78 -1.96
N ILE A 67 -9.49 7.87 -0.77
CA ILE A 67 -8.70 6.80 -0.18
C ILE A 67 -9.59 5.95 0.71
N THR A 68 -9.87 4.72 0.28
CA THR A 68 -10.73 3.76 0.99
C THR A 68 -9.89 2.73 1.74
N ILE A 69 -8.99 3.22 2.61
CA ILE A 69 -8.09 2.44 3.47
C ILE A 69 -8.46 2.76 4.93
N ALA A 70 -8.82 1.76 5.72
CA ALA A 70 -9.30 1.97 7.09
C ALA A 70 -8.16 2.31 8.06
N HIS A 71 -7.12 1.48 8.07
CA HIS A 71 -5.86 1.71 8.79
C HIS A 71 -4.85 2.32 7.83
N CYS A 72 -5.02 3.61 7.57
CA CYS A 72 -4.32 4.31 6.50
C CYS A 72 -3.05 5.01 6.98
N TYR A 73 -2.03 5.03 6.12
CA TYR A 73 -0.88 5.91 6.24
C TYR A 73 -0.75 6.72 4.95
N ASN A 74 -0.74 8.05 5.06
CA ASN A 74 -0.48 8.93 3.92
C ASN A 74 1.03 9.15 3.77
N LEU A 75 1.51 9.07 2.53
CA LEU A 75 2.91 9.06 2.16
C LEU A 75 3.16 10.22 1.19
N THR A 76 3.99 11.19 1.58
CA THR A 76 4.30 12.36 0.75
C THR A 76 5.80 12.48 0.48
N LEU A 77 6.16 12.51 -0.81
CA LEU A 77 7.50 12.84 -1.28
C LEU A 77 7.51 14.16 -2.07
N THR A 78 8.56 14.96 -1.88
CA THR A 78 8.77 16.23 -2.58
C THR A 78 9.21 16.05 -4.04
N SER A 79 8.91 17.02 -4.89
CA SER A 79 9.46 17.14 -6.26
C SER A 79 10.90 17.63 -6.30
N ASN A 80 11.44 18.14 -5.19
CA ASN A 80 12.82 18.62 -5.15
C ASN A 80 13.80 17.43 -5.08
N ALA A 81 14.58 17.24 -6.14
CA ALA A 81 15.53 16.13 -6.29
C ALA A 81 16.70 16.15 -5.29
N HIS A 82 16.85 17.23 -4.50
CA HIS A 82 17.88 17.40 -3.50
C HIS A 82 17.36 17.39 -2.06
N LYS A 83 16.09 17.01 -1.86
CA LYS A 83 15.44 16.93 -0.55
C LYS A 83 14.86 15.53 -0.32
N GLN A 84 14.67 15.19 0.96
CA GLN A 84 14.11 13.89 1.38
C GLN A 84 14.94 12.71 0.85
N LEU A 85 16.26 12.88 0.82
CA LEU A 85 17.16 11.89 0.25
C LEU A 85 17.54 10.83 1.28
N ASP A 86 17.63 9.59 0.82
CA ASP A 86 18.22 8.51 1.58
C ASP A 86 19.75 8.68 1.65
N PRO A 87 20.33 8.92 2.84
CA PRO A 87 21.78 9.11 2.99
C PRO A 87 22.59 7.85 2.68
N GLY A 88 21.97 6.67 2.65
CA GLY A 88 22.62 5.41 2.29
C GLY A 88 22.98 5.29 0.80
N PHE A 89 22.52 6.21 -0.06
CA PHE A 89 22.75 6.16 -1.51
C PHE A 89 23.23 7.51 -2.08
N PRO A 90 24.40 8.04 -1.63
CA PRO A 90 24.88 9.36 -2.04
C PRO A 90 25.22 9.45 -3.55
N SER A 91 25.63 8.35 -4.18
CA SER A 91 25.95 8.29 -5.61
C SER A 91 24.73 7.98 -6.50
N SER A 92 23.59 7.67 -5.91
CA SER A 92 22.36 7.31 -6.60
C SER A 92 21.18 7.83 -5.78
N PRO A 93 20.92 9.16 -5.78
CA PRO A 93 19.94 9.79 -4.91
C PRO A 93 18.55 9.15 -5.00
N ARG A 94 17.92 8.91 -3.85
CA ARG A 94 16.62 8.22 -3.76
C ARG A 94 15.74 8.84 -2.70
N GLN A 95 14.44 8.74 -2.89
CA GLN A 95 13.43 9.08 -1.89
C GLN A 95 12.59 7.84 -1.59
N ARG A 96 12.26 7.59 -0.32
CA ARG A 96 11.46 6.43 0.08
C ARG A 96 10.46 6.75 1.18
N ILE A 97 9.30 6.10 1.11
CA ILE A 97 8.45 5.81 2.26
C ILE A 97 7.92 4.38 2.04
N GLU A 98 8.45 3.41 2.78
CA GLU A 98 8.16 2.00 2.56
C GLU A 98 7.92 1.26 3.88
N PHE A 99 7.00 0.31 3.85
CA PHE A 99 6.81 -0.69 4.88
C PHE A 99 7.64 -1.92 4.55
N ARG A 100 8.34 -2.45 5.54
CA ARG A 100 9.14 -3.67 5.46
C ARG A 100 8.42 -4.77 6.24
N GLY A 101 8.04 -5.84 5.56
CA GLY A 101 7.52 -7.06 6.18
C GLY A 101 8.58 -7.78 7.03
N ASP A 102 8.14 -8.74 7.83
CA ASP A 102 9.04 -9.64 8.55
C ASP A 102 9.89 -10.48 7.57
N SER A 103 11.14 -10.74 7.95
CA SER A 103 12.01 -11.65 7.21
C SER A 103 11.45 -13.07 7.26
N GLN A 104 11.40 -13.73 6.10
CA GLN A 104 10.90 -15.08 5.93
C GLN A 104 12.03 -16.00 5.49
N THR A 105 12.13 -17.14 6.15
CA THR A 105 13.08 -18.18 5.75
C THR A 105 12.57 -18.92 4.52
N SER A 106 13.50 -19.46 3.74
CA SER A 106 13.22 -20.37 2.62
C SER A 106 12.19 -21.47 2.98
N GLY A 107 11.25 -21.73 2.06
CA GLY A 107 10.15 -22.68 2.21
C GLY A 107 8.89 -22.11 2.88
N THR A 108 8.98 -20.92 3.48
CA THR A 108 7.83 -20.29 4.14
C THR A 108 6.80 -19.83 3.12
N SER A 109 5.55 -20.27 3.31
CA SER A 109 4.42 -19.90 2.45
C SER A 109 3.45 -18.94 3.15
N ILE A 110 3.25 -17.76 2.58
CA ILE A 110 2.42 -16.69 3.15
C ILE A 110 1.48 -16.13 2.08
N THR A 111 0.28 -15.78 2.52
CA THR A 111 -0.62 -14.89 1.78
C THR A 111 -0.58 -13.52 2.44
N TYR A 112 -0.23 -12.47 1.69
CA TYR A 112 -0.30 -11.07 2.08
C TYR A 112 -1.46 -10.37 1.38
N THR A 113 -2.08 -9.42 2.07
CA THR A 113 -2.94 -8.41 1.45
C THR A 113 -2.59 -7.03 1.96
N TRP A 114 -2.69 -6.02 1.11
CA TRP A 114 -2.67 -4.62 1.53
C TRP A 114 -3.43 -3.77 0.53
N LYS A 115 -3.80 -2.56 0.93
CA LYS A 115 -4.30 -1.55 0.00
C LYS A 115 -3.24 -0.50 -0.27
N HIS A 116 -3.29 0.04 -1.48
CA HIS A 116 -2.46 1.16 -1.90
C HIS A 116 -3.30 2.17 -2.67
N TYR A 117 -2.91 3.44 -2.61
CA TYR A 117 -3.45 4.52 -3.43
C TYR A 117 -2.27 5.34 -3.94
N LEU A 118 -2.30 5.71 -5.22
CA LEU A 118 -1.35 6.64 -5.82
C LEU A 118 -2.13 7.79 -6.45
N ALA A 119 -1.80 9.03 -6.12
CA ALA A 119 -2.51 10.18 -6.65
C ALA A 119 -2.35 10.29 -8.19
N PRO A 120 -3.37 10.76 -8.92
CA PRO A 120 -3.31 10.85 -10.38
C PRO A 120 -2.35 11.94 -10.88
N THR A 121 -1.95 12.86 -9.99
CA THR A 121 -0.96 13.91 -10.23
C THR A 121 0.48 13.40 -10.21
N VAL A 122 0.71 12.16 -9.79
CA VAL A 122 2.06 11.57 -9.74
C VAL A 122 2.53 11.26 -11.16
N GLY A 123 3.59 11.96 -11.56
CA GLY A 123 4.30 11.72 -12.81
C GLY A 123 5.30 10.56 -12.69
N THR A 124 5.60 9.94 -13.82
CA THR A 124 6.59 8.85 -13.92
C THR A 124 7.64 9.19 -14.97
N SER A 125 8.76 8.47 -14.95
CA SER A 125 9.86 8.63 -15.91
C SER A 125 10.45 7.27 -16.26
N THR A 126 11.61 7.25 -16.90
CA THR A 126 12.41 6.04 -17.14
C THR A 126 13.23 5.62 -15.93
N HIS A 127 13.31 6.45 -14.88
CA HIS A 127 14.04 6.12 -13.65
C HIS A 127 13.17 5.28 -12.72
N PHE A 128 13.78 4.33 -11.99
CA PHE A 128 13.06 3.39 -11.13
C PHE A 128 12.09 4.10 -10.16
N PHE A 129 10.92 3.49 -9.98
CA PHE A 129 9.92 3.88 -9.01
C PHE A 129 9.14 2.64 -8.56
N HIS A 130 9.63 2.01 -7.50
CA HIS A 130 9.06 0.82 -6.89
C HIS A 130 7.86 1.18 -6.01
N LEU A 131 6.78 0.41 -6.18
CA LEU A 131 5.57 0.42 -5.35
C LEU A 131 5.48 -0.83 -4.45
N MET A 132 6.09 -1.92 -4.88
CA MET A 132 6.23 -3.18 -4.15
C MET A 132 7.54 -3.84 -4.54
N GLN A 133 8.17 -4.54 -3.59
CA GLN A 133 9.34 -5.37 -3.84
C GLN A 133 9.27 -6.67 -3.05
N ILE A 134 9.66 -7.78 -3.65
CA ILE A 134 10.17 -8.94 -2.93
C ILE A 134 11.68 -8.76 -2.89
N PHE A 135 12.25 -8.61 -1.68
CA PHE A 135 13.66 -8.29 -1.50
C PHE A 135 14.40 -9.51 -0.94
N ASP A 136 15.49 -9.91 -1.60
CA ASP A 136 16.40 -10.93 -1.10
C ASP A 136 17.33 -10.28 -0.07
N GLU A 137 17.13 -10.63 1.20
CA GLU A 137 17.92 -10.06 2.29
C GLU A 137 19.37 -10.53 2.23
N SER A 138 19.57 -11.81 1.89
CA SER A 138 20.90 -12.42 1.76
C SER A 138 21.63 -11.86 0.53
N GLY A 139 20.92 -11.69 -0.59
CA GLY A 139 21.47 -11.16 -1.83
C GLY A 139 21.60 -9.63 -1.89
N GLY A 140 20.91 -8.90 -1.00
CA GLY A 140 20.92 -7.44 -0.99
C GLY A 140 20.27 -6.79 -2.22
N THR A 141 19.36 -7.49 -2.89
CA THR A 141 18.76 -7.06 -4.17
C THR A 141 17.26 -7.38 -4.24
N PRO A 142 16.46 -6.56 -4.95
CA PRO A 142 15.11 -6.97 -5.32
C PRO A 142 15.14 -8.21 -6.21
N VAL A 143 14.16 -9.08 -5.99
CA VAL A 143 13.87 -10.28 -6.81
C VAL A 143 12.82 -9.93 -7.85
N ILE A 144 11.70 -9.34 -7.39
CA ILE A 144 10.59 -8.85 -8.20
C ILE A 144 10.17 -7.49 -7.66
N THR A 145 9.80 -6.57 -8.54
CA THR A 145 9.16 -5.32 -8.16
C THR A 145 7.88 -5.05 -8.96
N LEU A 146 7.01 -4.22 -8.39
CA LEU A 146 5.95 -3.53 -9.13
C LEU A 146 6.38 -2.08 -9.26
N ASP A 147 6.45 -1.58 -10.49
CA ASP A 147 7.02 -0.28 -10.81
C ASP A 147 6.02 0.65 -11.51
N ALA A 148 6.13 1.94 -11.23
CA ALA A 148 5.46 3.01 -11.96
C ALA A 148 6.45 3.72 -12.91
N LEU A 149 6.54 3.25 -14.16
CA LEU A 149 7.57 3.66 -15.13
C LEU A 149 6.96 4.06 -16.47
N SER A 150 7.38 5.20 -17.02
CA SER A 150 7.00 5.68 -18.36
C SER A 150 5.49 5.56 -18.64
N ASN A 151 4.67 6.06 -17.70
CA ASN A 151 3.21 6.00 -17.68
C ASN A 151 2.61 4.59 -17.70
N LYS A 152 3.35 3.61 -17.18
CA LYS A 152 2.89 2.23 -17.01
C LYS A 152 3.04 1.79 -15.55
N LEU A 153 2.11 0.93 -15.15
CA LEU A 153 2.32 0.03 -14.03
C LEU A 153 2.89 -1.27 -14.60
N GLN A 154 4.04 -1.74 -14.12
CA GLN A 154 4.68 -2.93 -14.69
C GLN A 154 5.41 -3.76 -13.65
N ILE A 155 5.49 -5.06 -13.87
CA ILE A 155 6.36 -5.95 -13.11
C ILE A 155 7.79 -5.84 -13.65
N GLN A 156 8.77 -5.88 -12.75
CA GLN A 156 10.13 -6.24 -13.10
C GLN A 156 10.48 -7.51 -12.34
N ASP A 157 11.12 -8.46 -13.03
CA ASP A 157 11.52 -9.73 -12.45
C ASP A 157 12.98 -9.99 -12.75
N TYR A 158 13.82 -9.65 -11.78
CA TYR A 158 15.27 -9.70 -11.88
C TYR A 158 15.79 -11.14 -11.84
N ALA A 159 15.04 -12.07 -11.23
CA ALA A 159 15.44 -13.47 -11.12
C ALA A 159 15.25 -14.26 -12.41
N ARG A 160 14.37 -13.81 -13.33
CA ARG A 160 14.06 -14.54 -14.60
C ARG A 160 14.14 -13.64 -15.83
N SER A 161 15.20 -12.84 -15.94
CA SER A 161 15.49 -12.02 -17.13
C SER A 161 14.28 -11.19 -17.60
N SER A 162 13.63 -10.48 -16.66
CA SER A 162 12.42 -9.69 -16.91
C SER A 162 11.27 -10.54 -17.47
N CYS A 163 10.85 -11.56 -16.72
CA CYS A 163 9.72 -12.43 -17.05
C CYS A 163 9.91 -13.17 -18.39
N GLY A 164 11.13 -13.60 -18.71
CA GLY A 164 11.45 -14.21 -20.01
C GLY A 164 11.51 -13.21 -21.17
N GLY A 165 11.74 -11.92 -20.88
CA GLY A 165 11.95 -10.84 -21.86
C GLY A 165 10.82 -9.82 -21.95
N LYS A 166 9.62 -10.12 -21.44
CA LYS A 166 8.50 -9.17 -21.40
C LYS A 166 7.61 -9.40 -20.18
N CYS A 167 7.78 -8.56 -19.16
CA CYS A 167 6.90 -8.56 -18.00
C CYS A 167 5.52 -7.96 -18.29
N PRO A 168 4.48 -8.39 -17.55
CA PRO A 168 3.16 -7.76 -17.59
C PRO A 168 3.24 -6.27 -17.28
N SER A 169 2.51 -5.48 -18.07
CA SER A 169 2.38 -4.04 -17.87
C SER A 169 1.02 -3.55 -18.36
N VAL A 170 0.52 -2.49 -17.72
CA VAL A 170 -0.73 -1.80 -18.08
C VAL A 170 -0.52 -0.28 -18.01
N PRO A 171 -1.33 0.53 -18.69
CA PRO A 171 -1.28 1.98 -18.54
C PRO A 171 -1.47 2.40 -17.07
N LEU A 172 -0.67 3.34 -16.57
CA LEU A 172 -0.70 3.77 -15.17
C LEU A 172 -2.06 4.34 -14.75
N ASN A 173 -2.83 4.88 -15.69
CA ASN A 173 -4.16 5.43 -15.43
C ASN A 173 -5.21 4.37 -15.02
N THR A 174 -4.92 3.10 -15.23
CA THR A 174 -5.72 1.99 -14.69
C THR A 174 -5.51 1.79 -13.19
N TYR A 175 -4.42 2.35 -12.64
CA TYR A 175 -3.97 2.16 -11.26
C TYR A 175 -4.11 3.41 -10.38
N HIS A 176 -3.71 4.58 -10.86
CA HIS A 176 -3.74 5.81 -10.04
C HIS A 176 -5.16 6.40 -9.87
N GLY A 177 -5.34 7.28 -8.89
CA GLY A 177 -6.62 7.94 -8.60
C GLY A 177 -7.69 7.03 -8.00
N ARG A 178 -7.32 5.81 -7.61
CA ARG A 178 -8.19 4.83 -6.96
C ARG A 178 -7.41 4.05 -5.91
N THR A 179 -8.12 3.51 -4.93
CA THR A 179 -7.52 2.57 -3.99
C THR A 179 -7.49 1.18 -4.63
N THR A 180 -6.32 0.55 -4.67
CA THR A 180 -6.12 -0.81 -5.16
C THR A 180 -5.94 -1.79 -4.01
N LEU A 181 -6.43 -3.01 -4.18
CA LEU A 181 -6.17 -4.15 -3.32
C LEU A 181 -5.07 -5.00 -3.97
N HIS A 182 -4.02 -5.23 -3.21
CA HIS A 182 -2.93 -6.11 -3.56
C HIS A 182 -3.11 -7.42 -2.81
N THR A 183 -3.03 -8.54 -3.53
CA THR A 183 -3.05 -9.89 -2.94
C THR A 183 -1.85 -10.67 -3.46
N MET A 184 -1.04 -11.20 -2.55
CA MET A 184 0.16 -11.95 -2.88
C MET A 184 0.15 -13.28 -2.15
N LYS A 185 0.23 -14.39 -2.86
CA LYS A 185 0.56 -15.70 -2.31
C LYS A 185 1.98 -16.03 -2.72
N ILE A 186 2.85 -16.28 -1.77
CA ILE A 186 4.27 -16.47 -2.01
C ILE A 186 4.81 -17.62 -1.18
N THR A 187 5.64 -18.45 -1.80
CA THR A 187 6.56 -19.34 -1.11
C THR A 187 7.97 -18.79 -1.30
N PHE A 188 8.64 -18.42 -0.20
CA PHE A 188 9.98 -17.83 -0.23
C PHE A 188 11.07 -18.89 -0.49
N GLY A 189 12.22 -18.43 -0.99
CA GLY A 189 13.42 -19.24 -1.17
C GLY A 189 13.77 -19.56 -2.63
N PRO A 190 14.86 -20.33 -2.87
CA PRO A 190 15.41 -20.56 -4.20
C PRO A 190 14.52 -21.42 -5.10
N LYS A 191 13.58 -22.16 -4.52
CA LYS A 191 12.56 -22.97 -5.21
C LYS A 191 11.15 -22.50 -4.85
N GLY A 192 11.00 -21.19 -4.70
CA GLY A 192 9.74 -20.56 -4.34
C GLY A 192 8.73 -20.46 -5.47
N SER A 193 7.65 -19.76 -5.18
CA SER A 193 6.60 -19.42 -6.14
C SER A 193 5.91 -18.12 -5.74
N LEU A 194 5.28 -17.47 -6.71
CA LEU A 194 4.52 -16.26 -6.54
C LEU A 194 3.24 -16.33 -7.36
N TRP A 195 2.15 -15.93 -6.74
CA TRP A 195 0.92 -15.49 -7.38
C TRP A 195 0.58 -14.10 -6.83
N TYR A 196 0.53 -13.09 -7.69
CA TYR A 196 0.35 -11.69 -7.29
C TYR A 196 -0.69 -11.01 -8.16
N VAL A 197 -1.67 -10.37 -7.52
CA VAL A 197 -2.76 -9.66 -8.16
C VAL A 197 -2.89 -8.25 -7.58
N VAL A 198 -3.08 -7.30 -8.48
CA VAL A 198 -3.51 -5.93 -8.20
C VAL A 198 -4.91 -5.75 -8.78
N ALA A 199 -5.87 -5.36 -7.95
CA ALA A 199 -7.25 -5.10 -8.36
C ALA A 199 -7.74 -3.76 -7.81
N ASP A 200 -8.76 -3.18 -8.43
CA ASP A 200 -9.51 -2.06 -7.84
C ASP A 200 -10.17 -2.52 -6.52
N ALA A 201 -9.94 -1.79 -5.43
CA ALA A 201 -10.40 -2.22 -4.10
C ALA A 201 -11.93 -2.16 -3.97
N THR A 202 -12.60 -1.35 -4.79
CA THR A 202 -14.06 -1.15 -4.76
C THR A 202 -14.75 -2.11 -5.71
N THR A 203 -14.39 -2.08 -7.01
CA THR A 203 -15.06 -2.87 -8.05
C THR A 203 -14.57 -4.30 -8.13
N LYS A 204 -13.41 -4.60 -7.52
CA LYS A 204 -12.70 -5.88 -7.61
C LYS A 204 -12.23 -6.23 -9.03
N THR A 205 -12.28 -5.28 -9.97
CA THR A 205 -11.75 -5.47 -11.31
C THR A 205 -10.23 -5.62 -11.23
N GLU A 206 -9.72 -6.69 -11.82
CA GLU A 206 -8.29 -6.94 -11.93
C GLU A 206 -7.61 -5.89 -12.81
N ILE A 207 -6.45 -5.39 -12.36
CA ILE A 207 -5.62 -4.40 -13.05
C ILE A 207 -4.37 -5.08 -13.62
N LEU A 208 -3.70 -5.91 -12.80
CA LEU A 208 -2.48 -6.61 -13.18
C LEU A 208 -2.35 -7.90 -12.38
N THR A 209 -1.99 -8.98 -13.06
CA THR A 209 -1.64 -10.26 -12.45
C THR A 209 -0.28 -10.73 -12.92
N TYR A 210 0.43 -11.40 -12.02
CA TYR A 210 1.70 -12.02 -12.31
C TYR A 210 1.91 -13.29 -11.50
N GLU A 211 2.40 -14.32 -12.17
CA GLU A 211 2.72 -15.61 -11.58
C GLU A 211 4.13 -16.02 -11.98
N ALA A 212 4.83 -16.67 -11.05
CA ALA A 212 6.13 -17.22 -11.34
C ALA A 212 6.52 -18.35 -10.38
N ASN A 213 7.43 -19.19 -10.85
CA ASN A 213 8.10 -20.22 -10.05
C ASN A 213 9.62 -19.97 -10.08
N GLY A 214 10.31 -20.51 -9.07
CA GLY A 214 11.76 -20.36 -8.93
C GLY A 214 12.14 -19.41 -7.80
N ALA A 215 13.28 -18.74 -7.93
CA ALA A 215 13.82 -17.93 -6.83
C ALA A 215 12.86 -16.79 -6.42
N MET A 216 12.47 -16.82 -5.14
CA MET A 216 11.74 -15.79 -4.40
C MET A 216 12.60 -15.33 -3.21
N GLY A 217 13.88 -15.08 -3.48
CA GLY A 217 14.93 -14.81 -2.49
C GLY A 217 15.82 -16.02 -2.18
N GLY A 218 16.90 -15.78 -1.44
CA GLY A 218 17.84 -16.79 -0.99
C GLY A 218 17.39 -17.48 0.31
N GLU A 219 18.21 -17.37 1.35
CA GLU A 219 17.90 -17.97 2.67
C GLU A 219 16.88 -17.15 3.47
N SER A 220 16.93 -15.82 3.32
CA SER A 220 16.00 -14.87 3.92
C SER A 220 15.52 -13.85 2.89
N ALA A 221 14.22 -13.58 2.88
CA ALA A 221 13.61 -12.56 2.04
C ALA A 221 12.37 -11.95 2.69
N TYR A 222 11.94 -10.79 2.22
CA TYR A 222 10.78 -10.09 2.76
C TYR A 222 10.05 -9.27 1.70
N LEU A 223 8.78 -8.97 1.98
CA LEU A 223 7.98 -8.02 1.22
C LEU A 223 8.34 -6.59 1.64
N LYS A 224 8.43 -5.67 0.68
CA LYS A 224 8.32 -4.23 0.88
C LYS A 224 7.17 -3.67 0.04
N PHE A 225 6.48 -2.65 0.54
CA PHE A 225 5.52 -1.88 -0.26
C PHE A 225 5.46 -0.43 0.21
N GLY A 226 5.02 0.47 -0.66
CA GLY A 226 5.01 1.91 -0.41
C GLY A 226 5.44 2.65 -1.67
N ILE A 227 6.32 3.65 -1.51
CA ILE A 227 6.88 4.44 -2.61
C ILE A 227 8.38 4.55 -2.46
N TYR A 228 9.14 4.11 -3.46
CA TYR A 228 10.60 4.24 -3.48
C TYR A 228 11.11 4.50 -4.89
N ARG A 229 11.76 5.65 -5.07
CA ARG A 229 12.11 6.14 -6.40
C ARG A 229 13.49 6.77 -6.44
N ALA A 230 14.06 6.82 -7.63
CA ALA A 230 15.19 7.70 -7.91
C ALA A 230 14.76 9.17 -7.74
N ALA A 231 15.67 9.99 -7.23
CA ALA A 231 15.53 11.44 -7.28
C ALA A 231 16.27 11.99 -8.51
N PHE A 232 15.58 12.79 -9.32
CA PHE A 232 16.09 13.37 -10.56
C PHE A 232 15.40 14.70 -10.87
N GLU A 233 16.08 15.59 -11.59
CA GLU A 233 15.53 16.89 -11.95
C GLU A 233 14.26 16.77 -12.81
N GLY A 234 13.26 17.60 -12.50
CA GLY A 234 11.96 17.58 -13.19
C GLY A 234 11.00 16.47 -12.71
N MET A 235 11.33 15.75 -11.63
CA MET A 235 10.40 14.84 -10.98
C MET A 235 9.20 15.56 -10.36
N THR A 236 8.06 14.89 -10.30
CA THR A 236 6.86 15.40 -9.62
C THR A 236 6.86 15.06 -8.13
N SER A 237 6.03 15.71 -7.32
CA SER A 237 5.75 15.25 -5.95
C SER A 237 4.96 13.94 -5.97
N VAL A 238 5.08 13.13 -4.92
CA VAL A 238 4.26 11.93 -4.73
C VAL A 238 3.32 12.18 -3.57
N ASP A 239 2.03 11.91 -3.81
CA ASP A 239 1.04 11.69 -2.76
C ASP A 239 0.49 10.28 -2.96
N ALA A 240 0.58 9.48 -1.91
CA ALA A 240 0.17 8.09 -1.90
C ALA A 240 -0.42 7.72 -0.54
N ALA A 241 -1.04 6.56 -0.46
CA ALA A 241 -1.37 5.95 0.81
C ALA A 241 -1.21 4.44 0.75
N ALA A 242 -0.90 3.84 1.89
CA ALA A 242 -0.89 2.40 2.06
C ALA A 242 -1.50 2.02 3.40
N GLY A 243 -1.99 0.79 3.52
CA GLY A 243 -2.58 0.32 4.75
C GLY A 243 -3.45 -0.90 4.57
N ASP A 244 -4.29 -1.18 5.56
CA ASP A 244 -5.12 -2.40 5.63
C ASP A 244 -4.29 -3.68 5.36
N PHE A 245 -3.05 -3.70 5.86
CA PHE A 245 -2.15 -4.83 5.70
C PHE A 245 -2.64 -6.01 6.54
N SER A 246 -2.60 -7.21 5.96
CA SER A 246 -2.81 -8.46 6.67
C SER A 246 -1.92 -9.55 6.07
N PHE A 247 -1.63 -10.57 6.87
CA PHE A 247 -0.96 -11.77 6.40
C PHE A 247 -1.54 -13.02 7.06
N SER A 248 -1.45 -14.14 6.35
CA SER A 248 -1.75 -15.46 6.89
C SER A 248 -0.74 -16.48 6.39
N ARG A 249 -0.19 -17.29 7.29
CA ARG A 249 0.63 -18.45 6.90
C ARG A 249 -0.28 -19.52 6.32
N ASN A 250 0.07 -20.04 5.15
CA ASN A 250 -0.62 -21.20 4.61
C ASN A 250 -0.21 -22.38 5.49
N ARG A 251 -1.17 -23.01 6.17
CA ARG A 251 -0.90 -24.28 6.87
C ARG A 251 -0.63 -25.33 5.80
N SER A 252 0.57 -25.89 5.82
CA SER A 252 0.93 -27.11 5.09
C SER A 252 0.07 -28.28 5.57
#